data_AF-A0A2B0W749-F1
#
_entry.id   AF-A0A2B0W749-F1
#
_cell.length_a   1.000
_cell.length_b   1.000
_cell.length_c   1.000
_cell.angle_alpha   90.00
_cell.angle_beta   90.00
_cell.angle_gamma   90.00
#
_symmetry.space_group_name_H-M   'P 1'
#
loop_
_entity.id
_entity.type
_entity.pdbx_description
1 polymer ?
#
loop_
_entity_poly.entity_id
_entity_poly.type
_entity_poly.pdbx_seq_one_letter_code
_entity_poly.pdbx_strand_id
1 'polypeptide(L)'
;MYVSSISKVEEVASFIASMNKDAIHHVGYCGDEKAELLHTILHDFSDIGWEGSFVVTYEDNKIIGVLGFDVDEVKKCAEIWGPFIIANDWKEVALHMWKELLEKMPFHIERFHGFYHVENNNCARLMKDLHAKEQDRHSILILNN
;
A
#
# COMPACT_ATOMS: atom_id res chain seq x y z
N MET A 1 6.86 -4.71 11.83
CA MET A 1 5.98 -4.98 13.00
C MET A 1 4.53 -5.07 12.51
N TYR A 2 3.71 -5.92 13.12
CA TYR A 2 2.39 -6.28 12.57
C TYR A 2 1.26 -5.38 13.09
N VAL A 3 0.24 -5.22 12.24
CA VAL A 3 -1.07 -4.68 12.64
C VAL A 3 -1.76 -5.80 13.42
N SER A 4 -1.95 -5.60 14.73
CA SER A 4 -2.42 -6.63 15.65
C SER A 4 -3.57 -6.16 16.55
N SER A 5 -4.10 -4.97 16.29
CA SER A 5 -5.18 -4.36 17.05
C SER A 5 -5.87 -3.31 16.20
N ILE A 6 -7.14 -3.05 16.50
CA ILE A 6 -7.95 -2.01 15.83
C ILE A 6 -7.29 -0.63 15.95
N SER A 7 -6.70 -0.31 17.11
CA SER A 7 -5.97 0.95 17.29
C SER A 7 -4.82 1.13 16.28
N LYS A 8 -4.12 0.05 15.93
CA LYS A 8 -3.07 0.07 14.91
C LYS A 8 -3.64 0.20 13.50
N VAL A 9 -4.83 -0.38 13.25
CA VAL A 9 -5.53 -0.19 11.98
C VAL A 9 -5.89 1.29 11.80
N GLU A 10 -6.36 1.96 12.85
CA GLU A 10 -6.65 3.39 12.80
C GLU A 10 -5.41 4.24 12.54
N GLU A 11 -4.26 3.89 13.12
CA GLU A 11 -2.97 4.52 12.85
C GLU A 11 -2.55 4.31 11.38
N VAL A 12 -2.68 3.09 10.86
CA VAL A 12 -2.40 2.74 9.46
C VAL A 12 -3.29 3.54 8.52
N ALA A 13 -4.60 3.55 8.73
CA ALA A 13 -5.54 4.32 7.92
C ALA A 13 -5.21 5.82 7.95
N SER A 14 -4.85 6.34 9.13
CA SER A 14 -4.45 7.74 9.28
C SER A 14 -3.15 8.07 8.56
N PHE A 15 -2.18 7.16 8.57
CA PHE A 15 -0.89 7.32 7.91
C PHE A 15 -1.00 7.25 6.38
N ILE A 16 -1.78 6.28 5.87
CA ILE A 16 -2.08 6.18 4.43
C ILE A 16 -2.80 7.45 3.98
N ALA A 17 -3.87 7.87 4.68
CA ALA A 17 -4.64 9.06 4.33
C ALA A 17 -3.79 10.32 4.24
N SER A 18 -2.86 10.54 5.18
CA SER A 18 -2.01 11.73 5.16
C SER A 18 -1.00 11.72 4.01
N MET A 19 -0.42 10.56 3.71
CA MET A 19 0.56 10.39 2.64
C MET A 19 -0.10 10.46 1.26
N ASN A 20 -1.25 9.82 1.08
CA ASN A 20 -1.89 9.63 -0.22
C ASN A 20 -2.46 10.93 -0.82
N LYS A 21 -2.56 12.01 -0.01
CA LYS A 21 -2.91 13.37 -0.48
C LYS A 21 -1.81 14.02 -1.33
N ASP A 22 -0.58 13.55 -1.21
CA ASP A 22 0.55 14.07 -1.97
C ASP A 22 0.78 13.25 -3.25
N ALA A 23 0.81 13.93 -4.40
CA ALA A 23 1.02 13.34 -5.71
C ALA A 23 2.31 12.49 -5.81
N ILE A 24 3.34 12.79 -5.01
CA ILE A 24 4.60 12.03 -5.00
C ILE A 24 4.49 10.69 -4.23
N HIS A 25 3.41 10.50 -3.47
CA HIS A 25 3.14 9.29 -2.70
C HIS A 25 1.82 8.61 -3.12
N HIS A 26 1.05 9.24 -4.00
CA HIS A 26 -0.30 8.81 -4.33
C HIS A 26 -0.36 7.44 -5.02
N VAL A 27 -1.30 6.63 -4.56
CA VAL A 27 -1.67 5.29 -5.03
C VAL A 27 -3.17 5.31 -5.34
N GLY A 28 -3.52 5.07 -6.59
CA GLY A 28 -4.89 5.22 -7.10
C GLY A 28 -5.89 4.17 -6.61
N TYR A 29 -5.43 3.06 -6.02
CA TYR A 29 -6.28 2.09 -5.33
C TYR A 29 -6.67 2.53 -3.92
N CYS A 30 -5.95 3.52 -3.36
CA CYS A 30 -6.20 4.01 -2.01
C CYS A 30 -7.00 5.31 -2.08
N GLY A 31 -8.00 5.44 -1.21
CA GLY A 31 -8.59 6.75 -0.89
C GLY A 31 -7.60 7.64 -0.13
N ASP A 32 -7.95 8.89 0.08
CA ASP A 32 -7.18 9.85 0.89
C ASP A 32 -7.94 10.32 2.14
N GLU A 33 -9.17 9.85 2.33
CA GLU A 33 -9.99 10.12 3.50
C GLU A 33 -9.92 8.97 4.51
N LYS A 34 -9.47 9.31 5.74
CA LYS A 34 -9.20 8.34 6.81
C LYS A 34 -10.40 7.45 7.12
N ALA A 35 -11.60 8.02 7.18
CA ALA A 35 -12.80 7.27 7.56
C ALA A 35 -13.17 6.20 6.52
N GLU A 36 -13.02 6.52 5.24
CA GLU A 36 -13.26 5.59 4.14
C GLU A 36 -12.20 4.48 4.14
N LEU A 37 -10.92 4.86 4.23
CA LEU A 37 -9.83 3.88 4.33
C LEU A 37 -9.99 2.93 5.51
N LEU A 38 -10.33 3.45 6.70
CA LEU A 38 -10.56 2.63 7.89
C LEU A 38 -11.71 1.65 7.66
N HIS A 39 -12.81 2.10 7.05
CA HIS A 39 -13.94 1.25 6.73
C HIS A 39 -13.52 0.13 5.77
N THR A 40 -12.85 0.47 4.66
CA THR A 40 -12.35 -0.51 3.70
C THR A 40 -11.41 -1.51 4.37
N ILE A 41 -10.43 -1.07 5.16
CA ILE A 41 -9.49 -1.96 5.84
C ILE A 41 -10.21 -2.97 6.76
N LEU A 42 -11.22 -2.52 7.50
CA LEU A 42 -11.91 -3.37 8.47
C LEU A 42 -12.93 -4.32 7.85
N HIS A 43 -13.48 -3.99 6.67
CA HIS A 43 -14.64 -4.68 6.13
C HIS A 43 -14.44 -5.28 4.73
N ASP A 44 -13.63 -4.66 3.88
CA ASP A 44 -13.61 -4.93 2.44
C ASP A 44 -12.21 -5.16 1.86
N PHE A 45 -11.15 -5.08 2.67
CA PHE A 45 -9.79 -4.93 2.13
C PHE A 45 -9.09 -6.21 1.69
N SER A 46 -9.39 -7.40 2.23
CA SER A 46 -8.79 -8.62 1.67
C SER A 46 -9.48 -9.88 2.16
N ASP A 47 -9.51 -10.89 1.30
CA ASP A 47 -9.97 -12.25 1.62
C ASP A 47 -9.20 -12.89 2.78
N ILE A 48 -7.97 -12.43 3.08
CA ILE A 48 -7.15 -12.96 4.18
C ILE A 48 -7.22 -12.14 5.48
N GLY A 49 -8.09 -11.12 5.53
CA GLY A 49 -8.20 -10.19 6.65
C GLY A 49 -7.04 -9.18 6.74
N TRP A 50 -7.26 -8.06 7.44
CA TRP A 50 -6.28 -6.97 7.52
C TRP A 50 -5.01 -7.36 8.30
N GLU A 51 -5.09 -8.30 9.24
CA GLU A 51 -3.96 -8.77 10.03
C GLU A 51 -2.86 -9.41 9.16
N GLY A 52 -3.26 -10.14 8.12
CA GLY A 52 -2.36 -10.80 7.17
C GLY A 52 -1.95 -9.89 6.00
N SER A 53 -2.67 -8.80 5.79
CA SER A 53 -2.58 -8.01 4.57
C SER A 53 -1.66 -6.80 4.67
N PHE A 54 -1.15 -6.47 5.86
CA PHE A 54 -0.29 -5.30 6.08
C PHE A 54 1.05 -5.62 6.75
N VAL A 55 2.05 -4.80 6.41
CA VAL A 55 3.29 -4.63 7.18
C VAL A 55 3.48 -3.17 7.54
N VAL A 56 3.92 -2.92 8.78
CA VAL A 56 4.19 -1.57 9.30
C VAL A 56 5.61 -1.50 9.86
N THR A 57 6.36 -0.49 9.43
CA THR A 57 7.72 -0.21 9.92
C THR A 57 7.69 0.98 10.86
N TYR A 58 8.41 0.87 11.97
CA TYR A 58 8.48 1.90 13.00
C TYR A 58 9.92 2.34 13.24
N GLU A 59 10.10 3.63 13.51
CA GLU A 59 11.34 4.24 14.03
C GLU A 59 10.95 5.17 15.19
N ASP A 60 11.64 5.08 16.32
CA ASP A 60 11.33 5.86 17.54
C ASP A 60 9.84 5.85 17.94
N ASN A 61 9.20 4.68 17.88
CA ASN A 61 7.76 4.46 18.12
C ASN A 61 6.82 5.25 17.19
N LYS A 62 7.30 5.72 16.04
CA LYS A 62 6.50 6.36 15.00
C LYS A 62 6.46 5.48 13.75
N ILE A 63 5.31 5.44 13.09
CA ILE A 63 5.20 4.77 11.78
C ILE A 63 6.05 5.54 10.78
N ILE A 64 6.97 4.83 10.13
CA ILE A 64 7.77 5.33 9.01
C ILE A 64 7.44 4.62 7.70
N GLY A 65 6.68 3.52 7.73
CA GLY A 65 6.37 2.74 6.55
C GLY A 65 5.09 1.94 6.69
N VAL A 66 4.24 1.96 5.67
CA VAL A 66 3.07 1.06 5.52
C VAL A 66 3.03 0.48 4.10
N LEU A 67 2.87 -0.84 4.01
CA LEU A 67 2.62 -1.56 2.75
C LEU A 67 1.48 -2.55 2.99
N GLY A 68 0.51 -2.55 2.09
CA GLY A 68 -0.62 -3.47 2.11
C GLY A 68 -0.82 -4.20 0.79
N PHE A 69 -1.34 -5.42 0.86
CA PHE A 69 -1.85 -6.18 -0.28
C PHE A 69 -3.32 -6.45 -0.08
N ASP A 70 -4.17 -5.85 -0.92
CA ASP A 70 -5.57 -6.22 -1.04
C ASP A 70 -5.61 -7.50 -1.88
N VAL A 71 -5.71 -8.65 -1.22
CA VAL A 71 -5.64 -9.96 -1.88
C VAL A 71 -7.02 -10.49 -2.22
N ASP A 72 -7.16 -10.93 -3.47
CA ASP A 72 -8.24 -11.79 -3.98
C ASP A 72 -7.72 -13.24 -4.05
N GLU A 73 -8.19 -14.10 -3.15
CA GLU A 73 -7.74 -15.49 -3.03
C GLU A 73 -8.16 -16.32 -4.25
N VAL A 74 -9.33 -16.05 -4.81
CA VAL A 74 -9.88 -16.79 -5.95
C VAL A 74 -9.08 -16.51 -7.23
N LYS A 75 -8.77 -15.24 -7.48
CA LYS A 75 -7.97 -14.81 -8.64
C LYS A 75 -6.45 -14.91 -8.39
N LYS A 76 -6.05 -15.11 -7.13
CA LYS A 76 -4.66 -15.10 -6.65
C LYS A 76 -3.89 -13.86 -7.12
N CYS A 77 -4.55 -12.72 -7.07
CA CYS A 77 -3.92 -11.44 -7.36
C CYS A 77 -4.01 -10.53 -6.15
N ALA A 78 -3.15 -9.52 -6.11
CA ALA A 78 -3.23 -8.49 -5.10
C ALA A 78 -3.10 -7.09 -5.68
N GLU A 79 -3.92 -6.16 -5.20
CA GLU A 79 -3.72 -4.73 -5.41
C GLU A 79 -2.76 -4.20 -4.34
N ILE A 80 -1.77 -3.42 -4.76
CA ILE A 80 -0.73 -2.91 -3.86
C ILE A 80 -1.17 -1.57 -3.29
N TRP A 81 -1.32 -1.50 -1.97
CA TRP A 81 -1.48 -0.27 -1.22
C TRP A 81 -0.12 0.20 -0.71
N GLY A 82 0.49 1.16 -1.41
CA GLY A 82 1.80 1.73 -1.09
C GLY A 82 2.97 1.15 -1.92
N PRO A 83 4.20 1.10 -1.36
CA PRO A 83 4.54 1.45 0.01
C PRO A 83 4.53 2.96 0.27
N PHE A 84 3.91 3.36 1.38
CA PHE A 84 3.98 4.72 1.91
C PHE A 84 5.12 4.78 2.93
N ILE A 85 6.19 5.52 2.66
CA ILE A 85 7.40 5.53 3.51
C ILE A 85 7.92 6.95 3.71
N ILE A 86 8.28 7.27 4.95
CA ILE A 86 8.96 8.51 5.36
C ILE A 86 10.32 8.11 5.97
N ALA A 87 11.31 7.87 5.10
CA ALA A 87 12.66 7.48 5.50
C ALA A 87 13.69 7.87 4.43
N ASN A 88 14.92 8.18 4.85
CA ASN A 88 16.00 8.55 3.93
C ASN A 88 16.47 7.37 3.06
N ASP A 89 16.41 6.17 3.63
CA ASP A 89 16.73 4.87 3.03
C ASP A 89 15.48 4.20 2.43
N TRP A 90 14.58 4.99 1.83
CA TRP A 90 13.28 4.58 1.30
C TRP A 90 13.29 3.21 0.58
N LYS A 91 14.27 2.98 -0.30
CA LYS A 91 14.36 1.74 -1.09
C LYS A 91 14.65 0.51 -0.24
N GLU A 92 15.53 0.63 0.76
CA GLU A 92 15.87 -0.47 1.65
C GLU A 92 14.65 -0.86 2.51
N VAL A 93 13.99 0.16 3.08
CA VAL A 93 12.74 -0.02 3.83
C VAL A 93 11.67 -0.67 2.96
N ALA A 94 11.46 -0.20 1.72
CA ALA A 94 10.47 -0.75 0.80
C ALA A 94 10.72 -2.23 0.46
N LEU A 95 11.97 -2.59 0.15
CA LEU A 95 12.33 -3.97 -0.17
C LEU A 95 12.19 -4.89 1.04
N HIS A 96 12.54 -4.41 2.23
CA HIS A 96 12.36 -5.15 3.47
C HIS A 96 10.87 -5.43 3.73
N MET A 97 10.03 -4.39 3.64
CA MET A 97 8.57 -4.51 3.80
C MET A 97 7.96 -5.45 2.77
N TRP A 98 8.35 -5.33 1.50
CA TRP A 98 7.88 -6.21 0.43
C TRP A 98 8.18 -7.67 0.73
N LYS A 99 9.41 -7.97 1.13
CA LYS A 99 9.83 -9.33 1.50
C LYS A 99 9.05 -9.84 2.71
N GLU A 100 8.95 -9.04 3.78
CA GLU A 100 8.24 -9.42 5.00
C GLU A 100 6.77 -9.71 4.73
N LEU A 101 6.11 -8.91 3.89
CA LEU A 101 4.70 -9.10 3.58
C LEU A 101 4.49 -10.33 2.70
N LEU A 102 5.34 -10.56 1.69
CA LEU A 102 5.29 -11.77 0.86
C LEU A 102 5.49 -13.05 1.67
N GLU A 103 6.41 -13.08 2.62
CA GLU A 103 6.70 -14.26 3.44
C GLU A 103 5.52 -14.68 4.34
N LYS A 104 4.58 -13.76 4.62
CA LYS A 104 3.38 -14.05 5.41
C LYS A 104 2.20 -14.52 4.58
N MET A 105 2.24 -14.33 3.26
CA MET A 105 1.09 -14.65 2.43
C MET A 105 0.79 -16.15 2.55
N PRO A 106 -0.46 -16.52 2.90
CA PRO A 106 -0.82 -17.92 3.14
C PRO A 106 -0.74 -18.77 1.85
N PHE A 107 -0.67 -18.12 0.70
CA PHE A 107 -0.53 -18.73 -0.61
C PHE A 107 0.32 -17.85 -1.54
N HIS A 108 0.73 -18.45 -2.66
CA HIS A 108 1.46 -17.73 -3.70
C HIS A 108 0.51 -16.82 -4.50
N ILE A 109 0.80 -15.52 -4.50
CA ILE A 109 0.14 -14.53 -5.36
C ILE A 109 0.76 -14.60 -6.76
N GLU A 110 -0.07 -14.83 -7.77
CA GLU A 110 0.34 -14.97 -9.17
C GLU A 110 0.56 -13.62 -9.86
N ARG A 111 -0.13 -12.56 -9.39
CA ARG A 111 -0.05 -11.23 -9.99
C ARG A 111 -0.24 -10.11 -8.97
N PHE A 112 0.58 -9.08 -9.09
CA PHE A 112 0.43 -7.84 -8.33
C PHE A 112 0.05 -6.68 -9.26
N HIS A 113 -0.83 -5.82 -8.76
CA HIS A 113 -1.30 -4.63 -9.46
C HIS A 113 -0.93 -3.39 -8.65
N GLY A 114 -0.07 -2.55 -9.21
CA GLY A 114 0.24 -1.23 -8.66
C GLY A 114 -0.38 -0.14 -9.52
N PHE A 115 -1.08 0.80 -8.91
CA PHE A 115 -1.62 1.96 -9.60
C PHE A 115 -1.09 3.22 -8.94
N TYR A 116 -0.08 3.82 -9.55
CA TYR A 116 0.68 4.93 -8.98
C TYR A 116 0.44 6.21 -9.76
N HIS A 117 0.39 7.34 -9.04
CA HIS A 117 0.45 8.63 -9.70
C HIS A 117 1.79 8.79 -10.44
N VAL A 118 1.79 9.53 -11.55
CA VAL A 118 2.98 9.69 -12.41
C VAL A 118 4.16 10.37 -11.71
N GLU A 119 3.89 11.12 -10.64
CA GLU A 119 4.91 11.78 -9.82
C GLU A 119 5.46 10.88 -8.70
N ASN A 120 4.83 9.73 -8.44
CA ASN A 120 5.29 8.74 -7.47
C ASN A 120 6.46 7.92 -8.02
N ASN A 121 7.59 8.62 -8.19
CA ASN A 121 8.82 8.10 -8.76
C ASN A 121 9.43 6.98 -7.92
N ASN A 122 9.20 6.99 -6.60
CA ASN A 122 9.74 5.97 -5.71
C ASN A 122 9.06 4.62 -5.95
N CYS A 123 7.73 4.58 -5.98
CA CYS A 123 7.01 3.34 -6.30
C CYS A 123 7.30 2.88 -7.73
N ALA A 124 7.38 3.79 -8.71
CA ALA A 124 7.76 3.45 -10.07
C ALA A 124 9.15 2.78 -10.15
N ARG A 125 10.14 3.29 -9.41
CA ARG A 125 11.48 2.69 -9.32
C ARG A 125 11.45 1.33 -8.63
N LEU A 126 10.70 1.19 -7.53
CA LEU A 126 10.52 -0.09 -6.84
C LEU A 126 9.92 -1.15 -7.78
N MET A 127 8.85 -0.80 -8.49
CA MET A 127 8.20 -1.71 -9.44
C MET A 127 9.18 -2.17 -10.53
N LYS A 128 10.01 -1.25 -11.04
CA LYS A 128 11.05 -1.59 -12.01
C LYS A 128 12.11 -2.55 -11.43
N ASP A 129 12.54 -2.31 -10.19
CA ASP A 129 13.48 -3.19 -9.48
C ASP A 129 12.89 -4.58 -9.23
N LEU A 130 11.56 -4.67 -9.01
CA LEU A 130 10.80 -5.91 -8.91
C LEU A 130 10.44 -6.52 -10.27
N HIS A 131 11.00 -5.99 -11.37
CA HIS A 131 10.77 -6.45 -12.74
C HIS A 131 9.31 -6.39 -13.21
N ALA A 132 8.49 -5.52 -12.60
CA ALA A 132 7.15 -5.25 -13.07
C ALA A 132 7.19 -4.62 -14.48
N LYS A 133 6.15 -4.93 -15.26
CA LYS A 133 5.94 -4.34 -16.58
C LYS A 133 4.87 -3.27 -16.46
N GLU A 134 5.16 -2.07 -16.97
CA GLU A 134 4.13 -1.05 -17.16
C GLU A 134 3.11 -1.57 -18.18
N GLN A 135 1.82 -1.44 -17.87
CA GLN A 135 0.72 -1.89 -18.73
C GLN A 135 -0.09 -0.72 -19.28
N ASP A 136 -0.63 0.13 -18.41
CA ASP A 136 -1.59 1.18 -18.78
C ASP A 136 -1.33 2.49 -18.04
N ARG A 137 -1.87 3.59 -18.58
CA ARG A 137 -1.87 4.92 -17.97
C ARG A 137 -3.26 5.54 -18.07
N HIS A 138 -3.80 5.97 -16.93
CA HIS A 138 -5.10 6.65 -16.87
C HIS A 138 -4.95 8.17 -16.76
N SER A 139 -5.98 8.91 -17.17
CA SER A 139 -6.06 10.37 -17.03
C SER A 139 -7.37 10.76 -16.36
N ILE A 140 -7.29 11.68 -15.40
CA ILE A 140 -8.45 12.24 -14.71
C ILE A 140 -8.74 13.61 -15.32
N LEU A 141 -9.99 13.83 -15.76
CA LEU A 141 -10.44 15.09 -16.34
C LEU A 141 -11.52 15.69 -15.43
N ILE A 142 -11.29 16.90 -14.94
CA ILE A 142 -12.22 17.62 -14.06
C ILE A 142 -12.72 18.87 -14.77
N LEU A 143 -14.04 19.02 -14.86
CA LEU A 143 -14.69 20.24 -15.32
C LEU A 143 -15.27 20.96 -14.10
N ASN A 144 -14.80 22.18 -13.84
CA ASN A 144 -15.39 23.05 -12.85
C ASN A 144 -16.27 24.07 -13.58
N ASN A 145 -17.56 24.12 -13.21
CA ASN A 145 -18.49 25.16 -13.67
C ASN A 145 -18.45 26.38 -12.77
#